data_AF-A0A9D1JLW5-F1
#
_entry.id   AF-A0A9D1JLW5-F1
#
_cell.length_a   1.000
_cell.length_b   1.000
_cell.length_c   1.000
_cell.angle_alpha   90.00
_cell.angle_beta   90.00
_cell.angle_gamma   90.00
#
_symmetry.space_group_name_H-M   'P 1'
#
loop_
_entity.id
_entity.type
_entity.pdbx_description
1 polymer ?
#
loop_
_entity_poly.entity_id
_entity_poly.type
_entity_poly.pdbx_seq_one_letter_code
_entity_poly.pdbx_strand_id
1 'polypeptide(L)'
;MSLKKLCDEVFGEDNFVANLIWEKKYSPANDAQWFSDNHDFILVYAKNKNNWHPQLLPRSDAQNDRYTNRDNDPRGVWKPADMTVKTYSANYDYPITTPSGRIVYPAKGRCWNTSKENFEQLVKDNRIWFGENGDNVPAVKKFLTEVKNGVVPLTIWGYEDVGHNQEGRQELKKIFDDKGYFDGPKPVRLLSRILRVANLGQDSIILDFFSGSATTAHAVMQVSCLLRR
;
A
#
# COMPACT_ATOMS: atom_id res chain seq x y z
N MET A 1 23.15 -21.37 -5.22
CA MET A 1 22.17 -20.81 -6.19
C MET A 1 21.03 -20.22 -5.38
N SER A 2 20.67 -18.94 -5.57
CA SER A 2 19.61 -18.30 -4.78
C SER A 2 18.23 -18.67 -5.32
N LEU A 3 17.22 -18.79 -4.45
CA LEU A 3 15.85 -19.13 -4.82
C LEU A 3 15.31 -18.21 -5.94
N LYS A 4 15.60 -16.91 -5.87
CA LYS A 4 15.21 -15.96 -6.92
C LYS A 4 15.74 -16.37 -8.29
N LYS A 5 17.03 -16.73 -8.40
CA LYS A 5 17.62 -17.13 -9.70
C LYS A 5 16.96 -18.39 -10.26
N LEU A 6 16.63 -19.35 -9.40
CA LEU A 6 15.89 -20.55 -9.80
C LEU A 6 14.47 -20.19 -10.29
N CYS A 7 13.79 -19.28 -9.60
CA CYS A 7 12.48 -18.80 -10.04
C CYS A 7 12.56 -18.00 -11.34
N ASP A 8 13.61 -17.19 -11.56
CA ASP A 8 13.84 -16.47 -12.81
C ASP A 8 14.02 -17.44 -13.99
N GLU A 9 14.74 -18.56 -13.78
CA GLU A 9 14.92 -19.61 -14.79
C GLU A 9 13.61 -20.34 -15.12
N VAL A 10 12.79 -20.64 -14.10
CA VAL A 10 11.54 -21.41 -14.27
C VAL A 10 10.38 -20.56 -14.79
N PHE A 11 10.22 -19.32 -14.28
CA PHE A 11 9.07 -18.47 -14.57
C PHE A 11 9.38 -17.31 -15.52
N GLY A 12 10.65 -17.06 -15.81
CA GLY A 12 11.14 -15.88 -16.55
C GLY A 12 11.36 -14.69 -15.64
N GLU A 13 12.48 -13.98 -15.81
CA GLU A 13 12.82 -12.79 -15.02
C GLU A 13 11.78 -11.66 -15.18
N ASP A 14 11.23 -11.47 -16.38
CA ASP A 14 10.20 -10.47 -16.67
C ASP A 14 8.90 -10.68 -15.87
N ASN A 15 8.68 -11.91 -15.41
CA ASN A 15 7.52 -12.30 -14.62
C ASN A 15 7.71 -12.12 -13.10
N PHE A 16 8.91 -11.68 -12.67
CA PHE A 16 9.15 -11.27 -11.29
C PHE A 16 8.34 -10.02 -10.95
N VAL A 17 7.51 -10.09 -9.91
CA VAL A 17 6.66 -8.99 -9.47
C VAL A 17 7.38 -8.16 -8.41
N ALA A 18 7.75 -8.79 -7.29
CA ALA A 18 8.34 -8.11 -6.14
C ALA A 18 9.01 -9.11 -5.19
N ASN A 19 9.96 -8.59 -4.40
CA ASN A 19 10.44 -9.25 -3.18
C ASN A 19 9.85 -8.50 -1.99
N LEU A 20 8.94 -9.14 -1.27
CA LEU A 20 8.31 -8.55 -0.10
C LEU A 20 9.13 -8.88 1.15
N ILE A 21 9.14 -7.96 2.09
CA ILE A 21 9.81 -8.08 3.38
C ILE A 21 8.74 -8.22 4.44
N TRP A 22 8.77 -9.31 5.19
CA TRP A 22 7.90 -9.54 6.34
C TRP A 22 8.70 -9.40 7.63
N GLU A 23 8.31 -8.48 8.50
CA GLU A 23 8.87 -8.35 9.84
C GLU A 23 8.38 -9.50 10.73
N LYS A 24 9.23 -10.51 10.90
CA LYS A 24 8.91 -11.78 11.57
C LYS A 24 9.12 -11.75 13.09
N LYS A 25 9.75 -10.69 13.61
CA LYS A 25 10.01 -10.45 15.04
C LYS A 25 9.64 -9.02 15.41
N TYR A 26 8.98 -8.83 16.54
CA TYR A 26 8.57 -7.51 17.03
C TYR A 26 9.63 -6.81 17.88
N SER A 27 10.63 -7.55 18.37
CA SER A 27 11.70 -7.02 19.21
C SER A 27 13.09 -7.36 18.65
N PRO A 28 14.08 -6.47 18.85
CA PRO A 28 15.47 -6.78 18.54
C PRO A 28 16.00 -7.96 19.38
N ALA A 29 16.88 -8.75 18.76
CA ALA A 29 17.69 -9.76 19.42
C ALA A 29 18.93 -9.09 20.03
N ASN A 30 18.91 -8.89 21.36
CA ASN A 30 19.98 -8.21 22.09
C ASN A 30 21.31 -8.99 22.11
N ASP A 31 21.27 -10.29 21.79
CA ASP A 31 22.42 -11.18 21.66
C ASP A 31 23.03 -11.18 20.25
N ALA A 32 22.48 -10.40 19.30
CA ALA A 32 23.02 -10.31 17.96
C ALA A 32 24.39 -9.64 17.94
N GLN A 33 25.39 -10.31 17.36
CA GLN A 33 26.75 -9.79 17.23
C GLN A 33 26.86 -8.58 16.29
N TRP A 34 26.04 -8.52 15.24
CA TRP A 34 26.14 -7.52 14.17
C TRP A 34 24.81 -6.78 13.95
N PHE A 35 23.81 -7.50 13.43
CA PHE A 35 22.47 -6.98 13.19
C PHE A 35 21.46 -7.99 13.73
N SER A 36 20.44 -7.48 14.41
CA SER A 36 19.31 -8.29 14.84
C SER A 36 18.45 -8.67 13.62
N ASP A 37 18.61 -9.90 13.13
CA ASP A 37 17.74 -10.42 12.06
C ASP A 37 16.28 -10.50 12.52
N ASN A 38 15.42 -9.72 11.87
CA ASN A 38 14.02 -9.51 12.24
C ASN A 38 13.04 -9.69 11.09
N HIS A 39 13.50 -10.05 9.88
CA HIS A 39 12.63 -10.15 8.72
C HIS A 39 12.88 -11.40 7.87
N ASP A 40 11.89 -11.78 7.08
CA ASP A 40 11.97 -12.81 6.04
C ASP A 40 11.52 -12.24 4.70
N PHE A 41 11.78 -12.99 3.64
CA PHE A 41 11.47 -12.62 2.27
C PHE A 41 10.30 -13.44 1.71
N ILE A 42 9.45 -12.81 0.91
CA ILE A 42 8.38 -13.45 0.15
C ILE A 42 8.53 -13.03 -1.30
N LEU A 43 8.97 -13.96 -2.15
CA LEU A 43 9.11 -13.74 -3.58
C LEU A 43 7.76 -13.89 -4.27
N VAL A 44 7.39 -12.90 -5.08
CA VAL A 44 6.15 -12.91 -5.86
C VAL A 44 6.49 -12.98 -7.34
N TYR A 45 5.97 -14.01 -7.99
CA TYR A 45 5.99 -14.18 -9.44
C TYR A 45 4.56 -14.31 -9.95
N ALA A 46 4.32 -13.80 -11.15
CA ALA A 46 3.07 -14.00 -11.86
C ALA A 46 3.34 -14.83 -13.11
N LYS A 47 2.42 -15.73 -13.49
CA LYS A 47 2.56 -16.48 -14.75
C LYS A 47 2.67 -15.56 -15.98
N ASN A 48 1.93 -14.46 -15.94
CA ASN A 48 2.07 -13.33 -16.86
C ASN A 48 1.87 -12.05 -16.06
N LYS A 49 2.95 -11.32 -15.80
CA LYS A 49 2.95 -10.09 -14.98
C LYS A 49 2.05 -8.98 -15.54
N ASN A 50 1.87 -8.89 -16.85
CA ASN A 50 1.04 -7.85 -17.45
C ASN A 50 -0.46 -8.09 -17.26
N ASN A 51 -0.85 -9.35 -16.98
CA ASN A 51 -2.24 -9.75 -16.78
C ASN A 51 -2.62 -9.88 -15.31
N TRP A 52 -1.68 -9.66 -14.39
CA TRP A 52 -1.92 -9.79 -12.96
C TRP A 52 -1.55 -8.49 -12.25
N HIS A 53 -2.39 -8.09 -11.31
CA HIS A 53 -2.12 -6.97 -10.42
C HIS A 53 -2.56 -7.35 -9.00
N PRO A 54 -1.90 -6.82 -7.96
CA PRO A 54 -2.33 -7.08 -6.60
C PRO A 54 -3.71 -6.46 -6.34
N GLN A 55 -4.50 -7.08 -5.48
CA GLN A 55 -5.73 -6.46 -4.98
C GLN A 55 -5.35 -5.25 -4.12
N LEU A 56 -6.10 -4.17 -4.24
CA LEU A 56 -5.95 -3.04 -3.34
C LEU A 56 -6.37 -3.44 -1.92
N LEU A 57 -5.61 -3.00 -0.93
CA LEU A 57 -5.98 -3.16 0.47
C LEU A 57 -6.97 -2.08 0.87
N PRO A 58 -7.90 -2.34 1.81
CA PRO A 58 -8.77 -1.30 2.33
C PRO A 58 -7.94 -0.17 2.95
N ARG A 59 -8.42 1.06 2.82
CA ARG A 59 -7.79 2.21 3.49
C ARG A 59 -8.03 2.08 4.99
N SER A 60 -7.05 2.45 5.80
CA SER A 60 -7.24 2.58 7.24
C SER A 60 -8.03 3.83 7.58
N ASP A 61 -8.63 3.87 8.77
CA ASP A 61 -9.34 5.06 9.28
C ASP A 61 -8.40 6.27 9.31
N ALA A 62 -7.17 6.08 9.80
CA ALA A 62 -6.12 7.11 9.80
C ALA A 62 -5.75 7.64 8.40
N GLN A 63 -6.04 6.91 7.32
CA GLN A 63 -5.89 7.40 5.94
C GLN A 63 -7.12 8.17 5.48
N ASN A 64 -8.32 7.74 5.88
CA ASN A 64 -9.58 8.42 5.60
C ASN A 64 -9.67 9.76 6.36
N ASP A 65 -9.21 9.81 7.62
CA ASP A 65 -9.22 11.00 8.48
C ASP A 65 -8.39 12.17 7.93
N ARG A 66 -7.49 11.90 6.98
CA ARG A 66 -6.71 12.94 6.27
C ARG A 66 -7.56 13.74 5.29
N TYR A 67 -8.77 13.28 4.96
CA TYR A 67 -9.70 13.94 4.07
C TYR A 67 -10.69 14.75 4.89
N THR A 68 -10.88 16.02 4.54
CA THR A 68 -11.78 16.93 5.25
C THR A 68 -12.39 17.90 4.25
N ASN A 69 -13.69 18.17 4.35
CA ASN A 69 -14.35 19.16 3.51
C ASN A 69 -14.31 20.53 4.19
N ARG A 70 -13.28 21.33 3.90
CA ARG A 70 -13.04 22.63 4.58
C ARG A 70 -13.88 23.77 4.04
N ASP A 71 -14.43 23.60 2.84
CA ASP A 71 -15.07 24.65 2.06
C ASP A 71 -16.44 24.22 1.52
N ASN A 72 -17.04 23.21 2.14
CA ASN A 72 -18.36 22.68 1.79
C ASN A 72 -18.52 22.31 0.30
N ASP A 73 -17.46 21.80 -0.31
CA ASP A 73 -17.48 21.35 -1.70
C ASP A 73 -18.50 20.19 -1.86
N PRO A 74 -19.43 20.26 -2.83
CA PRO A 74 -20.47 19.25 -3.00
C PRO A 74 -19.95 17.86 -3.37
N ARG A 75 -18.69 17.75 -3.83
CA ARG A 75 -18.03 16.46 -4.14
C ARG A 75 -17.57 15.70 -2.90
N GLY A 76 -17.69 16.30 -1.71
CA GLY A 76 -17.40 15.69 -0.42
C GLY A 76 -15.99 15.93 0.09
N VAL A 77 -15.51 15.06 0.98
CA VAL A 77 -14.21 15.23 1.66
C VAL A 77 -13.04 15.12 0.68
N TRP A 78 -12.06 16.01 0.87
CA TRP A 78 -10.86 16.08 0.03
C TRP A 78 -9.63 16.37 0.89
N LYS A 79 -8.45 16.20 0.30
CA LYS A 79 -7.19 16.65 0.91
C LYS A 79 -6.37 17.46 -0.08
N PRO A 80 -5.57 18.44 0.38
CA PRO A 80 -4.68 19.18 -0.50
C PRO A 80 -3.60 18.23 -1.04
N ALA A 81 -3.32 18.34 -2.33
CA ALA A 81 -2.25 17.63 -3.01
C ALA A 81 -1.33 18.63 -3.72
N ASP A 82 -0.04 18.29 -3.77
CA ASP A 82 0.98 19.11 -4.41
C ASP A 82 0.63 19.40 -5.87
N MET A 83 0.79 20.66 -6.27
CA MET A 83 0.59 21.12 -7.65
C MET A 83 1.90 21.29 -8.42
N THR A 84 3.01 20.75 -7.91
CA THR A 84 4.32 20.88 -8.54
C THR A 84 4.95 19.54 -8.86
N VAL A 85 5.83 19.50 -9.86
CA VAL A 85 6.60 18.31 -10.25
C VAL A 85 8.09 18.63 -10.34
N LYS A 86 8.94 17.61 -10.24
CA LYS A 86 10.40 17.74 -10.40
C LYS A 86 10.84 17.78 -11.86
N THR A 87 10.09 17.15 -12.77
CA THR A 87 10.39 17.18 -14.20
C THR A 87 10.08 18.57 -14.72
N TYR A 88 11.12 19.39 -14.81
CA TYR A 88 10.97 20.81 -15.12
C TYR A 88 10.50 21.03 -16.56
N SER A 89 9.58 21.96 -16.72
CA SER A 89 9.13 22.49 -18.01
C SER A 89 8.95 24.00 -17.86
N ALA A 90 9.64 24.78 -18.70
CA ALA A 90 9.52 26.23 -18.70
C ALA A 90 8.08 26.70 -18.99
N ASN A 91 7.34 25.93 -19.80
CA ASN A 91 5.94 26.23 -20.12
C ASN A 91 5.01 26.13 -18.89
N TYR A 92 5.42 25.40 -17.86
CA TYR A 92 4.66 25.22 -16.61
C TYR A 92 5.28 26.00 -15.44
N ASP A 93 6.20 26.92 -15.72
CA ASP A 93 6.83 27.80 -14.75
C ASP A 93 6.33 29.22 -14.97
N TYR A 94 5.17 29.52 -14.37
CA TYR A 94 4.47 30.79 -14.53
C TYR A 94 3.97 31.31 -13.18
N PRO A 95 3.80 32.63 -13.00
CA PRO A 95 3.25 33.17 -11.76
C PRO A 95 1.78 32.78 -11.60
N ILE A 96 1.39 32.51 -10.36
CA ILE A 96 -0.01 32.39 -9.95
C ILE A 96 -0.30 33.50 -8.94
N THR A 97 -1.33 34.29 -9.21
CA THR A 97 -1.87 35.26 -8.25
C THR A 97 -2.92 34.55 -7.39
N THR A 98 -2.72 34.53 -6.07
CA THR A 98 -3.67 33.98 -5.11
C THR A 98 -4.86 34.93 -4.92
N PRO A 99 -5.98 34.48 -4.32
CA PRO A 99 -7.10 35.35 -3.96
C PRO A 99 -6.72 36.56 -3.08
N SER A 100 -5.70 36.44 -2.23
CA SER A 100 -5.14 37.55 -1.44
C SER A 100 -4.39 38.61 -2.26
N GLY A 101 -4.14 38.36 -3.55
CA GLY A 101 -3.31 39.20 -4.43
C GLY A 101 -1.82 38.87 -4.40
N ARG A 102 -1.38 37.93 -3.57
CA ARG A 102 0.01 37.47 -3.52
C ARG A 102 0.38 36.71 -4.78
N ILE A 103 1.56 36.98 -5.32
CA ILE A 103 2.11 36.23 -6.47
C ILE A 103 3.02 35.13 -5.95
N VAL A 104 2.78 33.89 -6.39
CA VAL A 104 3.58 32.71 -6.05
C VAL A 104 4.17 32.05 -7.28
N TYR A 105 5.36 31.47 -7.08
CA TYR A 105 6.09 30.67 -8.05
C TYR A 105 6.36 29.28 -7.47
N PRO A 106 6.56 28.26 -8.32
CA PRO A 106 7.06 26.98 -7.85
C PRO A 106 8.47 27.14 -7.28
N ALA A 107 8.84 26.29 -6.31
CA ALA A 107 10.19 26.31 -5.74
C ALA A 107 11.26 26.01 -6.80
N LYS A 108 12.47 26.54 -6.61
CA LYS A 108 13.60 26.35 -7.55
C LYS A 108 13.80 24.87 -7.90
N GLY A 109 13.88 24.57 -9.19
CA GLY A 109 14.04 23.21 -9.70
C GLY A 109 12.72 22.41 -9.81
N ARG A 110 11.58 23.08 -9.68
CA ARG A 110 10.24 22.52 -9.91
C ARG A 110 9.46 23.46 -10.82
N CYS A 111 8.43 22.92 -11.46
CA CYS A 111 7.41 23.69 -12.16
C CYS A 111 6.02 23.21 -11.70
N TRP A 112 4.96 23.90 -12.10
CA TRP A 112 3.60 23.40 -11.91
C TRP A 112 3.39 22.09 -12.65
N ASN A 113 2.44 21.28 -12.20
CA ASN A 113 2.11 20.00 -12.81
C ASN A 113 1.12 20.13 -13.99
N THR A 114 0.80 21.35 -14.38
CA THR A 114 -0.24 21.69 -15.35
C THR A 114 0.12 22.98 -16.10
N SER A 115 -0.47 23.19 -17.28
CA SER A 115 -0.41 24.47 -17.99
C SER A 115 -1.27 25.54 -17.30
N LYS A 116 -1.01 26.80 -17.64
CA LYS A 116 -1.76 27.95 -17.11
C LYS A 116 -3.24 27.89 -17.48
N GLU A 117 -3.55 27.52 -18.71
CA GLU A 117 -4.92 27.40 -19.22
C GLU A 117 -5.68 26.33 -18.43
N ASN A 118 -5.08 25.16 -18.23
CA ASN A 118 -5.72 24.10 -17.46
C ASN A 118 -5.81 24.45 -15.98
N PHE A 119 -4.84 25.17 -15.41
CA PHE A 119 -4.93 25.71 -14.06
C PHE A 119 -6.15 26.63 -13.90
N GLU A 120 -6.38 27.56 -14.84
CA GLU A 120 -7.55 28.44 -14.81
C GLU A 120 -8.87 27.66 -14.90
N GLN A 121 -8.91 26.56 -15.66
CA GLN A 121 -10.08 25.66 -15.67
C GLN A 121 -10.29 24.96 -14.33
N LEU A 122 -9.22 24.50 -13.68
CA LEU A 122 -9.29 23.90 -12.34
C LEU A 122 -9.77 24.91 -11.30
N VAL A 123 -9.37 26.18 -11.40
CA VAL A 123 -9.88 27.25 -10.54
C VAL A 123 -11.38 27.44 -10.74
N LYS A 124 -11.86 27.50 -12.00
CA LYS A 124 -13.29 27.62 -12.32
C LYS A 124 -14.11 26.43 -11.82
N ASP A 125 -13.56 25.23 -11.88
CA ASP A 125 -14.15 24.00 -11.34
C ASP A 125 -13.97 23.85 -9.81
N ASN A 126 -13.54 24.91 -9.12
CA ASN A 126 -13.31 24.92 -7.67
C ASN A 126 -12.40 23.75 -7.20
N ARG A 127 -11.42 23.34 -8.01
CA ARG A 127 -10.48 22.24 -7.71
C ARG A 127 -9.16 22.72 -7.10
N ILE A 128 -8.94 24.03 -7.05
CA ILE A 128 -7.73 24.62 -6.47
C ILE A 128 -8.06 25.19 -5.10
N TRP A 129 -7.27 24.81 -4.10
CA TRP A 129 -7.34 25.31 -2.75
C TRP A 129 -6.19 26.27 -2.47
N PHE A 130 -6.52 27.46 -1.96
CA PHE A 130 -5.58 28.52 -1.63
C PHE A 130 -5.42 28.74 -0.11
N GLY A 131 -5.82 27.77 0.71
CA GLY A 131 -5.90 27.96 2.16
C GLY A 131 -7.15 28.72 2.58
N GLU A 132 -7.44 28.70 3.90
CA GLU A 132 -8.66 29.32 4.45
C GLU A 132 -8.70 30.83 4.20
N ASN A 133 -7.54 31.48 4.21
CA ASN A 133 -7.40 32.92 3.96
C ASN A 133 -7.11 33.26 2.49
N GLY A 134 -7.06 32.27 1.59
CA GLY A 134 -6.76 32.50 0.18
C GLY A 134 -5.34 33.00 -0.12
N ASP A 135 -4.37 32.77 0.78
CA ASP A 135 -2.99 33.28 0.66
C ASP A 135 -1.92 32.16 0.53
N ASN A 136 -2.32 30.89 0.58
CA ASN A 136 -1.39 29.77 0.46
C ASN A 136 -0.99 29.53 -1.00
N VAL A 137 0.15 28.84 -1.16
CA VAL A 137 0.52 28.23 -2.45
C VAL A 137 -0.61 27.28 -2.87
N PRO A 138 -1.07 27.34 -4.15
CA PRO A 138 -2.18 26.55 -4.63
C PRO A 138 -1.92 25.05 -4.50
N ALA A 139 -2.93 24.34 -3.98
CA ALA A 139 -2.97 22.89 -3.91
C ALA A 139 -4.16 22.36 -4.70
N VAL A 140 -4.02 21.19 -5.32
CA VAL A 140 -5.14 20.52 -5.98
C VAL A 140 -5.96 19.78 -4.92
N LYS A 141 -7.28 19.96 -4.95
CA LYS A 141 -8.20 19.16 -4.13
C LYS A 141 -8.23 17.74 -4.66
N LYS A 142 -7.80 16.79 -3.84
CA LYS A 142 -7.91 15.36 -4.13
C LYS A 142 -9.10 14.79 -3.39
N PHE A 143 -10.23 14.65 -4.08
CA PHE A 143 -11.47 14.15 -3.51
C PHE A 143 -11.39 12.65 -3.18
N LEU A 144 -11.96 12.25 -2.04
CA LEU A 144 -12.00 10.84 -1.63
C LEU A 144 -12.83 9.98 -2.61
N THR A 145 -13.86 10.58 -3.18
CA THR A 145 -14.78 9.98 -4.17
C THR A 145 -14.10 9.71 -5.52
N GLU A 146 -13.02 10.43 -5.84
CA GLU A 146 -12.32 10.33 -7.13
C GLU A 146 -11.05 9.47 -7.06
N VAL A 147 -10.64 9.04 -5.86
CA VAL A 147 -9.45 8.17 -5.70
C VAL A 147 -9.83 6.70 -5.66
N LYS A 148 -8.91 5.84 -6.12
CA LYS A 148 -9.06 4.38 -6.07
C LYS A 148 -9.54 3.92 -4.70
N ASN A 149 -10.51 3.00 -4.69
CA ASN A 149 -11.05 2.42 -3.46
C ASN A 149 -10.08 1.39 -2.87
N GLY A 150 -9.11 1.90 -2.10
CA GLY A 150 -8.06 1.12 -1.47
C GLY A 150 -6.66 1.68 -1.72
N VAL A 151 -5.66 0.99 -1.20
CA VAL A 151 -4.24 1.35 -1.25
C VAL A 151 -3.46 0.23 -1.93
N VAL A 152 -2.50 0.61 -2.78
CA VAL A 152 -1.55 -0.34 -3.34
C VAL A 152 -0.71 -0.91 -2.18
N PRO A 153 -0.62 -2.24 -2.05
CA PRO A 153 0.16 -2.87 -0.98
C PRO A 153 1.63 -2.45 -1.05
N LEU A 154 2.22 -2.23 0.12
CA LEU A 154 3.64 -1.95 0.27
C LEU A 154 4.45 -3.24 0.18
N THR A 155 5.74 -3.13 -0.14
CA THR A 155 6.68 -4.25 -0.15
C THR A 155 7.23 -4.60 1.23
N ILE A 156 6.99 -3.77 2.25
CA ILE A 156 7.37 -4.03 3.65
C ILE A 156 6.10 -4.21 4.46
N TRP A 157 5.97 -5.36 5.11
CA TRP A 157 4.84 -5.73 5.96
C TRP A 157 5.31 -5.84 7.41
N GLY A 158 4.89 -4.88 8.23
CA GLY A 158 5.20 -4.85 9.66
C GLY A 158 4.42 -5.91 10.44
N TYR A 159 4.98 -6.36 11.56
CA TYR A 159 4.32 -7.39 12.36
C TYR A 159 2.93 -6.97 12.87
N GLU A 160 2.72 -5.67 13.08
CA GLU A 160 1.44 -5.12 13.53
C GLU A 160 0.31 -5.40 12.52
N ASP A 161 0.65 -5.52 11.24
CA ASP A 161 -0.29 -5.71 10.14
C ASP A 161 -0.54 -7.19 9.81
N VAL A 162 0.50 -8.02 9.89
CA VAL A 162 0.49 -9.38 9.35
C VAL A 162 0.90 -10.47 10.36
N GLY A 163 1.16 -10.08 11.60
CA GLY A 163 1.62 -10.98 12.65
C GLY A 163 3.12 -11.26 12.59
N HIS A 164 3.61 -12.00 13.58
CA HIS A 164 5.03 -12.39 13.74
C HIS A 164 5.15 -13.83 14.23
N ASN A 165 6.36 -14.39 14.25
CA ASN A 165 6.58 -15.81 14.57
C ASN A 165 5.98 -16.28 15.90
N GLN A 166 6.01 -15.44 16.94
CA GLN A 166 5.42 -15.78 18.23
C GLN A 166 3.88 -15.80 18.18
N GLU A 167 3.25 -14.92 17.40
CA GLU A 167 1.81 -14.95 17.16
C GLU A 167 1.40 -16.31 16.56
N GLY A 168 2.07 -16.75 15.49
CA GLY A 168 1.78 -18.05 14.85
C GLY A 168 1.91 -19.23 15.82
N ARG A 169 2.92 -19.22 16.70
CA ARG A 169 3.07 -20.26 17.75
C ARG A 169 1.91 -20.24 18.76
N GLN A 170 1.45 -19.05 19.14
CA GLN A 170 0.32 -18.90 20.07
C GLN A 170 -1.00 -19.32 19.43
N GLU A 171 -1.23 -18.99 18.16
CA GLU A 171 -2.40 -19.44 17.39
C GLU A 171 -2.49 -20.96 17.36
N LEU A 172 -1.37 -21.64 17.09
CA LEU A 172 -1.31 -23.10 17.07
C LEU A 172 -1.56 -23.72 18.45
N LYS A 173 -0.91 -23.19 19.49
CA LYS A 173 -1.11 -23.67 20.88
C LYS A 173 -2.57 -23.61 21.30
N LYS A 174 -3.27 -22.53 20.97
CA LYS A 174 -4.71 -22.39 21.27
C LYS A 174 -5.59 -23.46 20.63
N ILE A 175 -5.20 -23.98 19.47
CA ILE A 175 -5.94 -25.05 18.76
C ILE A 175 -5.68 -26.43 19.40
N PHE A 176 -4.53 -26.61 20.03
CA PHE A 176 -4.02 -27.90 20.49
C PHE A 176 -3.85 -27.97 22.02
N ASP A 177 -4.76 -27.34 22.77
CA ASP A 177 -4.76 -27.35 24.25
C ASP A 177 -3.39 -26.97 24.85
N ASP A 178 -2.83 -25.86 24.36
CA ASP A 178 -1.53 -25.29 24.71
C ASP A 178 -0.29 -26.15 24.38
N LYS A 179 -0.47 -27.23 23.62
CA LYS A 179 0.63 -28.07 23.15
C LYS A 179 1.20 -27.55 21.83
N GLY A 180 2.52 -27.43 21.78
CA GLY A 180 3.26 -27.06 20.57
C GLY A 180 3.65 -28.30 19.78
N TYR A 181 2.89 -28.62 18.73
CA TYR A 181 3.18 -29.77 17.86
C TYR A 181 3.99 -29.44 16.61
N PHE A 182 4.09 -28.16 16.24
CA PHE A 182 4.85 -27.71 15.07
C PHE A 182 5.82 -26.60 15.44
N ASP A 183 6.99 -26.64 14.81
CA ASP A 183 8.01 -25.61 14.94
C ASP A 183 7.82 -24.50 13.91
N GLY A 184 7.70 -23.27 14.38
CA GLY A 184 7.63 -22.07 13.53
C GLY A 184 6.44 -22.00 12.56
N PRO A 185 5.19 -22.30 13.01
CA PRO A 185 4.00 -22.08 12.17
C PRO A 185 3.95 -20.62 11.72
N LYS A 186 3.58 -20.39 10.45
CA LYS A 186 3.34 -19.04 9.95
C LYS A 186 2.07 -18.47 10.60
N PRO A 187 2.00 -17.16 10.89
CA PRO A 187 0.78 -16.54 11.40
C PRO A 187 -0.34 -16.58 10.36
N VAL A 188 -1.58 -16.81 10.80
CA VAL A 188 -2.75 -16.84 9.91
C VAL A 188 -2.95 -15.48 9.22
N ARG A 189 -2.62 -14.38 9.90
CA ARG A 189 -2.72 -13.02 9.35
C ARG A 189 -1.78 -12.77 8.18
N LEU A 190 -0.59 -13.36 8.18
CA LEU A 190 0.37 -13.28 7.07
C LEU A 190 -0.20 -13.94 5.83
N LEU A 191 -0.70 -15.16 5.98
CA LEU A 191 -1.27 -15.94 4.88
C LEU A 191 -2.56 -15.25 4.39
N SER A 192 -3.39 -14.74 5.30
CA SER A 192 -4.58 -13.96 4.95
C SER A 192 -4.23 -12.70 4.16
N ARG A 193 -3.13 -12.02 4.50
CA ARG A 193 -2.62 -10.88 3.71
C ARG A 193 -2.25 -11.35 2.31
N ILE A 194 -1.43 -12.41 2.17
CA ILE A 194 -1.03 -12.97 0.88
C ILE A 194 -2.25 -13.29 0.01
N LEU A 195 -3.26 -13.96 0.57
CA LEU A 195 -4.48 -14.33 -0.14
C LEU A 195 -5.28 -13.11 -0.61
N ARG A 196 -5.36 -12.05 0.20
CA ARG A 196 -6.00 -10.78 -0.21
C ARG A 196 -5.24 -10.15 -1.36
N VAL A 197 -3.92 -10.00 -1.25
CA VAL A 197 -3.14 -9.37 -2.33
C VAL A 197 -3.10 -10.20 -3.61
N ALA A 198 -3.26 -11.51 -3.54
CA ALA A 198 -3.27 -12.40 -4.69
C ALA A 198 -4.39 -12.11 -5.71
N ASN A 199 -5.39 -11.28 -5.35
CA ASN A 199 -6.48 -10.86 -6.22
C ASN A 199 -7.31 -12.06 -6.73
N LEU A 200 -7.72 -12.91 -5.80
CA LEU A 200 -8.42 -14.16 -6.07
C LEU A 200 -9.88 -13.91 -6.47
N GLY A 201 -10.35 -14.62 -7.50
CA GLY A 201 -11.77 -14.74 -7.82
C GLY A 201 -12.45 -15.85 -7.02
N GLN A 202 -13.79 -15.92 -7.10
CA GLN A 202 -14.63 -16.84 -6.31
C GLN A 202 -14.23 -18.32 -6.46
N ASP A 203 -13.82 -18.74 -7.65
CA ASP A 203 -13.47 -20.14 -7.98
C ASP A 203 -11.96 -20.37 -8.04
N SER A 204 -11.17 -19.49 -7.42
CA SER A 204 -9.71 -19.64 -7.42
C SER A 204 -9.27 -20.83 -6.59
N ILE A 205 -8.34 -21.61 -7.12
CA ILE A 205 -7.72 -22.74 -6.43
C ILE A 205 -6.40 -22.27 -5.82
N ILE A 206 -6.21 -22.59 -4.54
CA ILE A 206 -4.99 -22.26 -3.79
C ILE A 206 -4.26 -23.55 -3.50
N LEU A 207 -2.97 -23.61 -3.85
CA LEU A 207 -2.12 -24.77 -3.66
C LEU A 207 -0.96 -24.43 -2.74
N ASP A 208 -0.80 -25.25 -1.70
CA ASP A 208 0.36 -25.25 -0.82
C ASP A 208 0.88 -26.68 -0.68
N PHE A 209 2.02 -26.95 -1.32
CA PHE A 209 2.68 -28.26 -1.32
C PHE A 209 3.77 -28.37 -0.24
N PHE A 210 3.87 -27.37 0.65
CA PHE A 210 4.71 -27.36 1.84
C PHE A 210 3.88 -26.98 3.07
N SER A 211 2.74 -27.66 3.25
CA SER A 211 1.67 -27.23 4.14
C SER A 211 2.10 -27.04 5.60
N GLY A 212 3.05 -27.82 6.11
CA GLY A 212 3.50 -27.76 7.50
C GLY A 212 2.30 -27.87 8.47
N SER A 213 2.10 -26.84 9.31
CA SER A 213 0.96 -26.70 10.21
C SER A 213 -0.39 -26.38 9.52
N ALA A 214 -0.44 -26.44 8.19
CA ALA A 214 -1.59 -26.14 7.34
C ALA A 214 -2.18 -24.71 7.52
N THR A 215 -1.33 -23.73 7.85
CA THR A 215 -1.76 -22.33 8.04
C THR A 215 -2.45 -21.76 6.81
N THR A 216 -2.01 -22.12 5.60
CA THR A 216 -2.65 -21.68 4.34
C THR A 216 -4.13 -22.08 4.31
N ALA A 217 -4.44 -23.35 4.59
CA ALA A 217 -5.83 -23.83 4.61
C ALA A 217 -6.68 -23.09 5.66
N HIS A 218 -6.11 -22.87 6.85
CA HIS A 218 -6.78 -22.10 7.90
C HIS A 218 -7.09 -20.65 7.45
N ALA A 219 -6.13 -19.97 6.81
CA ALA A 219 -6.33 -18.63 6.30
C ALA A 219 -7.40 -18.57 5.19
N VAL A 220 -7.44 -19.56 4.28
CA VAL A 220 -8.49 -19.66 3.25
C VAL A 220 -9.87 -19.72 3.88
N MET A 221 -10.07 -20.60 4.87
CA MET A 221 -11.35 -20.74 5.55
C MET A 221 -11.82 -19.42 6.19
N GLN A 222 -10.90 -18.65 6.76
CA GLN A 222 -11.22 -17.34 7.36
C GLN A 222 -11.54 -16.27 6.30
N VAL A 223 -10.74 -16.18 5.23
CA VAL A 223 -10.94 -15.17 4.17
C VAL A 223 -12.23 -15.44 3.38
N SER A 224 -12.54 -16.69 3.05
CA SER A 224 -13.78 -17.04 2.34
C SER A 224 -15.05 -16.72 3.15
N CYS A 225 -15.00 -16.84 4.48
CA CYS A 225 -16.11 -16.44 5.35
C CYS A 225 -16.34 -14.93 5.37
N LEU A 226 -15.30 -14.13 5.14
CA LEU A 226 -15.39 -12.66 5.11
C LEU A 226 -15.87 -12.11 3.75
N LEU A 227 -15.66 -12.84 2.65
CA LEU A 227 -16.09 -12.45 1.30
C LEU A 227 -17.56 -12.81 0.98
N ARG A 228 -18.22 -13.61 1.82
CA ARG A 228 -19.62 -14.04 1.69
C ARG A 228 -20.62 -13.23 2.52
N ARG A 229 -20.18 -12.12 3.11
CA ARG A 229 -21.02 -11.14 3.82
C ARG A 229 -20.99 -9.82 3.07
#